data_AF-A0A8J7WT01-F1
#
_entry.id   AF-A0A8J7WT01-F1
#
_cell.length_a   1.000
_cell.length_b   1.000
_cell.length_c   1.000
_cell.angle_alpha   90.00
_cell.angle_beta   90.00
_cell.angle_gamma   90.00
#
_symmetry.space_group_name_H-M   'P 1'
#
loop_
_entity.id
_entity.type
_entity.pdbx_description
1 polymer ?
#
loop_
_entity_poly.entity_id
_entity_poly.type
_entity_poly.pdbx_seq_one_letter_code
_entity_poly.pdbx_strand_id
1 'polypeptide(L)' 'MDIAESVITMDALHTQRETARHLREHDAHYVFTVKANQPALLTACHQ' A
#
# COMPACT_ATOMS: atom_id res chain seq x y z
N MET A 1 -13.29 -13.12 0.34
CA MET A 1 -13.03 -12.72 -1.05
C MET A 1 -11.67 -13.29 -1.40
N ASP A 2 -11.55 -13.98 -2.53
CA ASP A 2 -10.24 -14.38 -3.03
C ASP A 2 -9.59 -13.17 -3.70
N ILE A 3 -8.40 -12.81 -3.24
CA ILE A 3 -7.65 -11.63 -3.71
C ILE A 3 -6.24 -11.98 -4.17
N ALA A 4 -5.90 -13.27 -4.22
CA ALA A 4 -4.59 -13.73 -4.68
C ALA A 4 -4.33 -13.23 -6.12
N GLU A 5 -3.07 -12.87 -6.39
CA GLU A 5 -2.57 -12.35 -7.67
C GLU A 5 -3.26 -11.06 -8.17
N SER A 6 -4.16 -10.48 -7.37
CA SER A 6 -4.88 -9.26 -7.71
C SER A 6 -4.07 -8.03 -7.32
N VAL A 7 -4.23 -6.94 -8.08
CA VAL A 7 -3.68 -5.62 -7.71
C VAL A 7 -4.76 -4.80 -7.02
N ILE A 8 -4.56 -4.56 -5.73
CA ILE A 8 -5.50 -3.79 -4.91
C ILE A 8 -5.05 -2.32 -4.85
N THR A 9 -5.90 -1.43 -5.34
CA THR A 9 -5.69 0.02 -5.23
C THR A 9 -6.50 0.58 -4.07
N MET A 10 -5.87 1.39 -3.22
CA MET A 10 -6.55 2.03 -2.09
C MET A 10 -6.10 3.48 -1.94
N ASP A 11 -6.94 4.30 -1.31
CA ASP A 11 -6.58 5.69 -1.05
C ASP A 11 -5.49 5.82 0.04
N ALA A 12 -5.01 7.04 0.23
CA ALA A 12 -3.89 7.33 1.11
C ALA A 12 -4.13 6.95 2.59
N LEU A 13 -5.37 6.88 3.07
CA LEU A 13 -5.72 6.41 4.43
C LEU A 13 -5.25 4.98 4.68
N HIS A 14 -5.14 4.18 3.63
CA HIS A 14 -4.68 2.80 3.69
C HIS A 14 -3.18 2.61 3.43
N THR A 15 -2.42 3.71 3.29
CA THR A 15 -0.95 3.69 3.26
C THR A 15 -0.40 3.41 4.66
N GLN A 16 -0.71 2.22 5.15
CA GLN A 16 -0.39 1.72 6.48
C GLN A 16 0.33 0.38 6.33
N ARG A 17 1.31 0.14 7.21
CA ARG A 17 2.13 -1.08 7.17
C ARG A 17 1.30 -2.34 7.38
N GLU A 18 0.27 -2.26 8.22
CA GLU A 18 -0.63 -3.38 8.50
C GLU A 18 -1.44 -3.77 7.27
N THR A 19 -2.06 -2.80 6.57
CA THR A 19 -2.76 -3.06 5.30
C THR A 19 -1.85 -3.68 4.25
N ALA A 20 -0.64 -3.13 4.06
CA ALA A 20 0.34 -3.68 3.12
C ALA A 20 0.76 -5.12 3.48
N ARG A 21 0.91 -5.40 4.78
CA ARG A 21 1.25 -6.73 5.28
C ARG A 21 0.11 -7.71 5.01
N HIS A 22 -1.12 -7.34 5.33
CA HIS A 22 -2.30 -8.17 5.10
C HIS A 22 -2.43 -8.56 3.63
N LEU A 23 -2.30 -7.61 2.70
CA LEU A 23 -2.38 -7.90 1.26
C LEU A 23 -1.30 -8.89 0.81
N ARG A 24 -0.06 -8.71 1.29
CA ARG A 24 1.03 -9.64 0.99
C ARG A 24 0.86 -11.04 1.59
N GLU A 25 0.31 -11.13 2.81
CA GLU A 25 0.01 -12.42 3.46
C GLU A 25 -1.06 -13.21 2.70
N HIS A 26 -1.82 -12.55 1.83
CA HIS A 26 -2.84 -13.13 0.97
C HIS A 26 -2.43 -13.19 -0.51
N ASP A 27 -1.12 -13.17 -0.81
CA ASP A 27 -0.57 -13.24 -2.17
C ASP A 27 -1.12 -12.15 -3.13
N ALA A 28 -1.55 -11.01 -2.57
CA ALA A 28 -2.04 -9.88 -3.34
C ALA A 28 -0.95 -8.80 -3.51
N HIS A 29 -1.06 -8.06 -4.61
CA HIS A 29 -0.26 -6.87 -4.89
C HIS A 29 -1.03 -5.61 -4.51
N TYR A 30 -0.33 -4.48 -4.30
CA TYR A 30 -0.98 -3.24 -3.93
C TYR A 30 -0.32 -2.00 -4.54
N VAL A 31 -1.15 -0.98 -4.78
CA VAL A 31 -0.72 0.37 -5.16
C VAL A 31 -1.45 1.38 -4.27
N PHE A 32 -0.68 2.14 -3.49
CA PHE A 32 -1.20 3.16 -2.59
C PHE A 32 -0.72 4.55 -3.01
N THR A 33 -1.48 5.57 -2.66
CA THR A 33 -1.06 6.96 -2.82
C THR A 33 -0.40 7.47 -1.54
N VAL A 34 0.86 7.91 -1.60
CA VAL A 34 1.54 8.54 -0.46
C VAL A 34 1.20 10.04 -0.41
N LYS A 35 0.80 10.53 0.76
CA LYS A 35 0.54 11.97 1.00
C LYS A 35 1.71 12.65 1.70
N ALA A 36 1.87 13.95 1.46
CA ALA A 36 2.97 14.77 2.00
C ALA A 36 2.98 14.90 3.53
N ASN A 37 1.90 14.54 4.22
CA ASN A 37 1.89 14.43 5.68
C ASN A 37 2.69 13.22 6.19
N GLN A 38 3.19 12.35 5.31
CA GLN A 38 4.17 11.29 5.61
C GLN A 38 5.51 11.60 4.92
N PRO A 39 6.27 12.62 5.38
CA PRO A 39 7.41 13.16 4.64
C PRO A 39 8.53 12.15 4.42
N ALA A 40 8.83 11.30 5.40
CA ALA A 40 9.86 10.26 5.24
C ALA A 40 9.48 9.23 4.17
N LEU A 41 8.21 8.81 4.13
CA LEU A 41 7.72 7.85 3.14
C LEU A 41 7.65 8.50 1.75
N LEU A 42 7.20 9.75 1.67
CA LEU A 42 7.16 10.49 0.41
C LEU A 42 8.56 10.61 -0.20
N THR A 43 9.57 10.99 0.60
CA THR A 43 10.96 11.05 0.15
C THR A 43 11.46 9.70 -0.36
N ALA A 44 11.12 8.60 0.33
CA ALA A 44 11.53 7.26 -0.08
C ALA A 44 10.90 6.79 -1.41
N CYS A 45 9.72 7.31 -1.79
CA CYS A 45 9.06 6.96 -3.05
C CYS A 45 9.49 7.81 -4.25
N HIS A 46 10.25 8.88 -4.04
CA HIS A 46 10.73 9.77 -5.11
C HIS A 46 12.18 9.47 -5.56
N GLN A 47 12.70 8.29 -5.20
CA GLN A 47 14.07 7.87 -5.54
C GLN A 47 14.19 7.27 -6.93
#